data_AF-A0A376M2L2-F1
#
_entry.id   AF-A0A376M2L2-F1
#
_cell.length_a   1.000
_cell.length_b   1.000
_cell.length_c   1.000
_cell.angle_alpha   90.00
_cell.angle_beta   90.00
_cell.angle_gamma   90.00
#
_symmetry.space_group_name_H-M   'P 1'
#
loop_
_entity.id
_entity.type
_entity.pdbx_description
1 polymer ?
#
loop_
_entity_poly.entity_id
_entity_poly.type
_entity_poly.pdbx_seq_one_letter_code
_entity_poly.pdbx_strand_id
1 'polypeptide(L)'
;MKIILLFLAALASFTVHAQPPSQTVEQTVRQIYQNYKSDASTPYFGETGERAITSARIQQALTLNDNLTLPGNIGWLDYDPVCDCQDFGDLVLESVAITQPDADHADAVVRFRIFKDDKEKTMQTLKMVAENGRWVIDDIVSNHGSVLQAVNSENEKTLAAIASLQKEQPEAFVAELFEHIADYSWPWTWVVSDSYRQAVNAFYKTTFKTANNPDEDMQIER
;
A
#
# COMPACT_ATOMS: atom_id res chain seq x y z
N MET A 1 31.32 -7.06 -64.31
CA MET A 1 31.58 -6.47 -62.97
C MET A 1 30.55 -5.39 -62.68
N LYS A 2 29.56 -5.69 -61.83
CA LYS A 2 29.07 -4.90 -60.69
C LYS A 2 27.81 -5.58 -60.15
N ILE A 3 27.94 -6.10 -58.94
CA ILE A 3 27.03 -7.00 -58.23
C ILE A 3 25.82 -6.19 -57.74
N ILE A 4 24.61 -6.69 -58.01
CA ILE A 4 23.35 -6.18 -57.45
C ILE A 4 23.22 -6.76 -56.05
N LEU A 5 23.28 -5.92 -55.02
CA LEU A 5 22.97 -6.28 -53.63
C LEU A 5 21.50 -5.95 -53.35
N LEU A 6 20.68 -6.99 -53.23
CA LEU A 6 19.34 -6.93 -52.65
C LEU A 6 19.45 -7.21 -51.15
N PHE A 7 19.22 -6.19 -50.32
CA PHE A 7 19.03 -6.35 -48.88
C PHE A 7 17.56 -6.66 -48.60
N LEU A 8 17.25 -7.90 -48.26
CA LEU A 8 15.94 -8.32 -47.74
C LEU A 8 15.93 -8.09 -46.22
N ALA A 9 15.38 -6.97 -45.76
CA ALA A 9 15.10 -6.74 -44.35
C ALA A 9 13.76 -7.38 -43.99
N ALA A 10 13.79 -8.66 -43.58
CA ALA A 10 12.63 -9.31 -42.97
C ALA A 10 12.53 -8.84 -41.50
N LEU A 11 11.76 -7.78 -41.27
CA LEU A 11 11.28 -7.40 -39.95
C LEU A 11 10.31 -8.50 -39.47
N ALA A 12 10.82 -9.46 -38.70
CA ALA A 12 9.98 -10.34 -37.91
C ALA A 12 9.33 -9.51 -36.80
N SER A 13 8.14 -8.97 -37.09
CA SER A 13 7.26 -8.42 -36.07
C SER A 13 6.79 -9.58 -35.18
N PHE A 14 7.56 -9.90 -34.15
CA PHE A 14 7.06 -10.69 -33.04
C PHE A 14 5.98 -9.85 -32.35
N THR A 15 4.72 -10.08 -32.73
CA THR A 15 3.60 -9.68 -31.90
C THR A 15 3.73 -10.49 -30.62
N VAL A 16 4.31 -9.86 -29.58
CA VAL A 16 4.26 -10.36 -28.20
C VAL A 16 2.78 -10.39 -27.85
N HIS A 17 2.13 -11.51 -28.11
CA HIS A 17 0.81 -11.79 -27.61
C HIS A 17 1.01 -12.02 -26.11
N ALA A 18 0.49 -11.12 -25.29
CA ALA A 18 0.41 -11.32 -23.87
C ALA A 18 -0.23 -12.70 -23.63
N GLN A 19 0.46 -13.58 -22.90
CA GLN A 19 -0.05 -14.90 -22.63
C GLN A 19 -1.33 -14.74 -21.79
N PRO A 20 -2.46 -15.31 -22.22
CA PRO A 20 -3.70 -15.19 -21.47
C PRO A 20 -3.53 -15.78 -20.07
N PRO A 21 -4.24 -15.26 -19.05
CA PRO A 21 -4.13 -15.78 -17.71
C PRO A 21 -4.38 -17.28 -17.61
N SER A 22 -3.57 -17.97 -16.80
CA SER A 22 -3.65 -19.43 -16.63
C SER A 22 -4.93 -19.91 -15.92
N GLN A 23 -5.60 -19.01 -15.19
CA GLN A 23 -6.84 -19.26 -14.47
C GLN A 23 -7.89 -18.23 -14.89
N THR A 24 -9.17 -18.55 -14.69
CA THR A 24 -10.24 -17.54 -14.82
C THR A 24 -10.21 -16.57 -13.64
N VAL A 25 -10.86 -15.41 -13.82
CA VAL A 25 -11.04 -14.42 -12.74
C VAL A 25 -11.71 -15.08 -11.52
N GLU A 26 -12.80 -15.81 -11.73
CA GLU A 26 -13.55 -16.46 -10.65
C GLU A 26 -12.69 -17.48 -9.88
N GLN A 27 -11.90 -18.31 -10.60
CA GLN A 27 -11.00 -19.28 -9.97
C GLN A 27 -9.96 -18.59 -9.10
N THR A 28 -9.37 -17.51 -9.60
CA THR A 28 -8.37 -16.71 -8.89
C THR A 28 -8.97 -16.12 -7.61
N VAL A 29 -10.14 -15.47 -7.71
CA VAL A 29 -10.85 -14.88 -6.55
C VAL A 29 -11.19 -15.93 -5.50
N ARG A 30 -11.70 -17.09 -5.92
CA ARG A 30 -12.00 -18.19 -4.99
C ARG A 30 -10.75 -18.72 -4.31
N GLN A 31 -9.63 -18.81 -5.01
CA GLN A 31 -8.35 -19.24 -4.45
C GLN A 31 -7.82 -18.25 -3.40
N ILE A 32 -7.99 -16.94 -3.61
CA ILE A 32 -7.63 -15.92 -2.61
C ILE A 32 -8.42 -16.14 -1.32
N TYR A 33 -9.75 -16.23 -1.41
CA TYR A 33 -10.63 -16.40 -0.24
C TYR A 33 -10.52 -17.78 0.43
N GLN A 34 -10.02 -18.81 -0.25
CA GLN A 34 -9.75 -20.12 0.36
C GLN A 34 -8.73 -20.06 1.49
N ASN A 35 -7.83 -19.06 1.46
CA ASN A 35 -6.81 -18.89 2.48
C ASN A 35 -7.31 -18.17 3.74
N TYR A 36 -8.56 -17.69 3.77
CA TYR A 36 -9.17 -17.05 4.94
C TYR A 36 -9.83 -18.08 5.86
N LYS A 37 -9.03 -19.02 6.34
CA LYS A 37 -9.39 -20.10 7.28
C LYS A 37 -8.42 -20.09 8.45
N SER A 38 -8.88 -20.50 9.63
CA SER A 38 -8.09 -20.39 10.87
C SER A 38 -6.76 -21.18 10.86
N ASP A 39 -6.59 -22.14 9.95
CA ASP A 39 -5.40 -22.97 9.78
C ASP A 39 -4.60 -22.65 8.49
N ALA A 40 -5.04 -21.67 7.69
CA ALA A 40 -4.43 -21.31 6.43
C ALA A 40 -3.52 -20.07 6.54
N SER A 41 -2.51 -19.99 5.67
CA SER A 41 -1.70 -18.79 5.51
C SER A 41 -2.46 -17.79 4.64
N THR A 42 -2.98 -16.72 5.23
CA THR A 42 -3.59 -15.63 4.47
C THR A 42 -2.56 -14.93 3.59
N PRO A 43 -2.90 -14.58 2.33
CA PRO A 43 -2.04 -13.74 1.52
C PRO A 43 -2.02 -12.34 2.13
N TYR A 44 -0.82 -11.77 2.32
CA TYR A 44 -0.69 -10.38 2.73
C TYR A 44 -0.93 -9.46 1.53
N PHE A 45 -1.77 -8.44 1.69
CA PHE A 45 -2.16 -7.54 0.60
C PHE A 45 -0.96 -6.74 0.03
N GLY A 46 0.01 -6.39 0.88
CA GLY A 46 1.28 -5.76 0.48
C GLY A 46 2.39 -6.73 0.07
N GLU A 47 2.11 -8.04 -0.08
CA GLU A 47 3.12 -9.00 -0.53
C GLU A 47 3.52 -8.72 -1.99
N THR A 48 4.83 -8.77 -2.28
CA THR A 48 5.38 -8.50 -3.62
C THR A 48 5.87 -9.78 -4.31
N GLY A 49 6.21 -9.67 -5.60
CA GLY A 49 6.80 -10.76 -6.37
C GLY A 49 5.82 -11.88 -6.74
N GLU A 50 6.29 -13.14 -6.72
CA GLU A 50 5.49 -14.29 -7.17
C GLU A 50 4.27 -14.56 -6.29
N ARG A 51 4.29 -14.16 -5.01
CA ARG A 51 3.18 -14.33 -4.07
C ARG A 51 2.22 -13.14 -4.04
N ALA A 52 2.51 -12.08 -4.77
CA ALA A 52 1.63 -10.91 -4.86
C ALA A 52 0.26 -11.30 -5.41
N ILE A 53 -0.79 -10.86 -4.70
CA ILE A 53 -2.18 -10.99 -5.14
C ILE A 53 -2.72 -9.70 -5.77
N THR A 54 -1.96 -8.60 -5.71
CA THR A 54 -2.37 -7.30 -6.25
C THR A 54 -1.52 -6.90 -7.46
N SER A 55 -2.02 -5.93 -8.22
CA SER A 55 -1.33 -5.36 -9.38
C SER A 55 -0.07 -4.59 -9.01
N ALA A 56 0.81 -4.43 -9.99
CA ALA A 56 1.99 -3.57 -9.85
C ALA A 56 1.62 -2.13 -9.47
N ARG A 57 0.46 -1.65 -9.93
CA ARG A 57 -0.05 -0.30 -9.64
C ARG A 57 -0.36 -0.10 -8.16
N ILE A 58 -1.09 -1.03 -7.53
CA ILE A 58 -1.32 -0.99 -6.08
C ILE A 58 0.00 -1.10 -5.32
N GLN A 59 0.89 -2.01 -5.74
CA GLN A 59 2.16 -2.22 -5.06
C GLN A 59 3.04 -0.97 -5.06
N GLN A 60 3.01 -0.18 -6.13
CA GLN A 60 3.70 1.11 -6.18
C GLN A 60 3.11 2.13 -5.20
N ALA A 61 1.79 2.21 -5.10
CA ALA A 61 1.13 3.11 -4.16
C ALA A 61 1.41 2.73 -2.70
N LEU A 62 1.39 1.44 -2.38
CA LEU A 62 1.74 0.91 -1.06
C LEU A 62 3.22 1.13 -0.73
N THR A 63 4.13 0.85 -1.66
CA THR A 63 5.57 1.10 -1.47
C THR A 63 5.84 2.58 -1.20
N LEU A 64 5.14 3.49 -1.90
CA LEU A 64 5.25 4.92 -1.61
C LEU A 64 4.72 5.24 -0.22
N ASN A 65 3.58 4.67 0.17
CA ASN A 65 3.01 4.85 1.50
C ASN A 65 3.96 4.40 2.61
N ASP A 66 4.56 3.21 2.47
CA ASP A 66 5.55 2.68 3.42
C ASP A 66 6.77 3.60 3.54
N ASN A 67 7.25 4.16 2.42
CA ASN A 67 8.37 5.10 2.42
C ASN A 67 8.04 6.45 3.05
N LEU A 68 6.77 6.86 3.01
CA LEU A 68 6.28 8.10 3.63
C LEU A 68 5.89 7.90 5.10
N THR A 69 5.67 6.64 5.51
CA THR A 69 5.27 6.26 6.87
C THR A 69 6.44 6.42 7.83
N LEU A 70 6.16 7.00 9.00
CA LEU A 70 7.16 7.15 10.05
C LEU A 70 7.66 5.80 10.57
N PRO A 71 8.95 5.69 10.92
CA PRO A 71 9.48 4.49 11.56
C PRO A 71 8.66 4.08 12.80
N GLY A 72 8.19 2.84 12.82
CA GLY A 72 7.39 2.28 13.91
C GLY A 72 5.87 2.42 13.73
N ASN A 73 5.41 3.17 12.74
CA ASN A 73 4.00 3.17 12.31
C ASN A 73 3.77 2.07 11.27
N ILE A 74 2.53 1.59 11.19
CA ILE A 74 2.12 0.50 10.29
C ILE A 74 1.92 0.97 8.85
N GLY A 75 1.60 2.26 8.66
CA GLY A 75 1.22 2.82 7.37
C GLY A 75 -0.28 2.66 7.11
N TRP A 76 -0.71 2.80 5.86
CA TRP A 76 -2.12 2.72 5.46
C TRP A 76 -2.71 1.32 5.62
N LEU A 77 -1.89 0.28 5.45
CA LEU A 77 -2.32 -1.13 5.60
C LEU A 77 -2.36 -1.55 7.07
N ASP A 78 -3.10 -0.81 7.89
CA ASP A 78 -3.34 -1.14 9.29
C ASP A 78 -4.47 -2.16 9.49
N TYR A 79 -5.06 -2.68 8.41
CA TYR A 79 -6.06 -3.76 8.35
C TYR A 79 -5.92 -4.56 7.03
N ASP A 80 -6.66 -5.68 6.87
CA ASP A 80 -6.69 -6.45 5.63
C ASP A 80 -7.83 -5.96 4.69
N PRO A 81 -7.52 -5.38 3.52
CA PRO A 81 -8.54 -4.87 2.61
C PRO A 81 -9.36 -5.94 1.87
N VAL A 82 -8.88 -7.17 1.76
CA VAL A 82 -9.57 -8.27 1.05
C VAL A 82 -10.79 -8.76 1.83
N CYS A 83 -10.69 -8.78 3.16
CA CYS A 83 -11.83 -9.07 4.03
C CYS A 83 -12.47 -7.80 4.61
N ASP A 84 -11.81 -6.64 4.47
CA ASP A 84 -12.15 -5.38 5.14
C ASP A 84 -12.30 -5.58 6.65
N CYS A 85 -11.25 -6.19 7.23
CA CYS A 85 -11.29 -6.69 8.60
C CYS A 85 -9.92 -6.62 9.28
N GLN A 86 -9.94 -6.51 10.62
CA GLN A 86 -8.76 -6.68 11.48
C GLN A 86 -8.55 -8.15 11.86
N ASP A 87 -9.65 -8.84 12.14
CA ASP A 87 -9.69 -10.25 12.52
C ASP A 87 -10.76 -10.97 11.69
N PHE A 88 -10.53 -12.26 11.43
CA PHE A 88 -11.50 -13.15 10.81
C PHE A 88 -11.51 -14.51 11.51
N GLY A 89 -12.59 -15.29 11.34
CA GLY A 89 -12.73 -16.61 11.93
C GLY A 89 -13.47 -17.57 10.99
N ASP A 90 -12.69 -18.27 10.17
CA ASP A 90 -13.18 -19.16 9.12
C ASP A 90 -14.15 -18.49 8.13
N LEU A 91 -13.70 -17.39 7.51
CA LEU A 91 -14.45 -16.59 6.54
C LEU A 91 -15.14 -17.47 5.49
N VAL A 92 -16.43 -17.22 5.25
CA VAL A 92 -17.24 -17.99 4.29
C VAL A 92 -17.57 -17.14 3.08
N LEU A 93 -16.92 -17.43 1.94
CA LEU A 93 -17.28 -16.86 0.65
C LEU A 93 -18.60 -17.48 0.15
N GLU A 94 -19.66 -16.69 0.08
CA GLU A 94 -20.99 -17.14 -0.34
C GLU A 94 -21.16 -17.11 -1.86
N SER A 95 -20.69 -16.04 -2.51
CA SER A 95 -20.84 -15.88 -3.96
C SER A 95 -19.74 -15.01 -4.56
N VAL A 96 -19.45 -15.29 -5.83
CA VAL A 96 -18.61 -14.47 -6.70
C VAL A 96 -19.40 -14.24 -7.98
N ALA A 97 -19.62 -12.98 -8.36
CA ALA A 97 -20.23 -12.62 -9.63
C ALA A 97 -19.22 -11.83 -10.47
N ILE A 98 -18.95 -12.31 -11.69
CA ILE A 98 -17.94 -11.72 -12.58
C ILE A 98 -18.61 -10.90 -13.68
N THR A 99 -18.15 -9.68 -13.87
CA THR A 99 -18.41 -8.86 -15.07
C THR A 99 -17.07 -8.57 -15.73
N GLN A 100 -16.86 -9.06 -16.95
CA GLN A 100 -15.59 -8.91 -17.65
C GLN A 100 -15.78 -8.01 -18.89
N PRO A 101 -15.45 -6.70 -18.81
CA PRO A 101 -15.60 -5.78 -19.94
C PRO A 101 -14.65 -6.07 -21.09
N ASP A 102 -13.45 -6.59 -20.82
CA ASP A 102 -12.44 -6.89 -21.83
C ASP A 102 -11.52 -8.05 -21.42
N ALA A 103 -10.52 -8.36 -22.25
CA ALA A 103 -9.64 -9.49 -22.03
C ALA A 103 -8.76 -9.35 -20.77
N ASP A 104 -8.48 -8.11 -20.35
CA ASP A 104 -7.46 -7.79 -19.36
C ASP A 104 -8.04 -7.19 -18.08
N HIS A 105 -9.34 -6.89 -18.03
CA HIS A 105 -10.01 -6.31 -16.86
C HIS A 105 -11.30 -7.05 -16.52
N ALA A 106 -11.58 -7.20 -15.22
CA ALA A 106 -12.84 -7.73 -14.72
C ALA A 106 -13.23 -7.13 -13.37
N ASP A 107 -14.52 -7.07 -13.12
CA ASP A 107 -15.09 -6.81 -11.80
C ASP A 107 -15.54 -8.13 -11.19
N ALA A 108 -15.07 -8.45 -9.99
CA ALA A 108 -15.54 -9.57 -9.20
C ALA A 108 -16.29 -9.04 -7.96
N VAL A 109 -17.62 -9.10 -8.01
CA VAL A 109 -18.46 -8.78 -6.85
C VAL A 109 -18.50 -10.00 -5.94
N VAL A 110 -17.94 -9.85 -4.75
CA VAL A 110 -17.82 -10.91 -3.75
C VAL A 110 -18.78 -10.64 -2.60
N ARG A 111 -19.36 -11.71 -2.07
CA ARG A 111 -20.19 -11.67 -0.87
C ARG A 111 -19.73 -12.75 0.09
N PHE A 112 -19.43 -12.36 1.32
CA PHE A 112 -18.87 -13.27 2.31
C PHE A 112 -19.29 -12.91 3.73
N ARG A 113 -18.99 -13.80 4.66
CA ARG A 113 -19.13 -13.61 6.10
C ARG A 113 -17.75 -13.72 6.74
N ILE A 114 -17.36 -12.72 7.53
CA ILE A 114 -16.01 -12.63 8.12
C ILE A 114 -15.80 -13.76 9.13
N PHE A 115 -16.81 -14.03 9.97
CA PHE A 115 -16.87 -15.21 10.81
C PHE A 115 -17.93 -16.18 10.30
N LYS A 116 -17.64 -17.48 10.40
CA LYS A 116 -18.52 -18.56 9.91
C LYS A 116 -19.95 -18.46 10.44
N ASP A 117 -20.11 -18.05 11.69
CA ASP A 117 -21.38 -17.97 12.41
C ASP A 117 -22.07 -16.60 12.29
N ASP A 118 -21.45 -15.64 11.59
CA ASP A 118 -22.05 -14.34 11.37
C ASP A 118 -23.36 -14.44 10.58
N LYS A 119 -24.27 -13.51 10.89
CA LYS A 119 -25.47 -13.26 10.10
C LYS A 119 -25.27 -12.15 9.08
N GLU A 120 -24.43 -11.17 9.45
CA GLU A 120 -24.08 -10.06 8.59
C GLU A 120 -23.15 -10.53 7.47
N LYS A 121 -23.25 -9.85 6.33
CA LYS A 121 -22.57 -10.24 5.11
C LYS A 121 -21.91 -9.01 4.53
N THR A 122 -20.62 -9.13 4.30
CA THR A 122 -19.82 -8.11 3.63
C THR A 122 -19.95 -8.29 2.12
N MET A 123 -20.00 -7.18 1.41
CA MET A 123 -19.98 -7.15 -0.05
C MET A 123 -18.92 -6.16 -0.51
N GLN A 124 -18.10 -6.59 -1.45
CA GLN A 124 -17.05 -5.77 -2.04
C GLN A 124 -16.94 -6.08 -3.53
N THR A 125 -16.36 -5.15 -4.28
CA THR A 125 -15.97 -5.40 -5.67
C THR A 125 -14.45 -5.42 -5.76
N LEU A 126 -13.89 -6.56 -6.14
CA LEU A 126 -12.48 -6.64 -6.53
C LEU A 126 -12.39 -6.21 -8.00
N LYS A 127 -11.66 -5.13 -8.26
CA LYS A 127 -11.24 -4.77 -9.61
C LYS A 127 -10.05 -5.65 -9.94
N MET A 128 -10.14 -6.41 -11.02
CA MET A 128 -9.16 -7.41 -11.40
C MET A 128 -8.50 -6.98 -12.70
N VAL A 129 -7.18 -7.17 -12.80
CA VAL A 129 -6.39 -6.92 -14.01
C VAL A 129 -5.55 -8.15 -14.35
N ALA A 130 -5.37 -8.41 -15.64
CA ALA A 130 -4.47 -9.44 -16.14
C ALA A 130 -3.04 -8.88 -16.24
N GLU A 131 -2.13 -9.34 -15.39
CA GLU A 131 -0.72 -8.98 -15.39
C GLU A 131 0.16 -10.24 -15.40
N ASN A 132 1.14 -10.28 -16.31
CA ASN A 132 2.12 -11.37 -16.40
C ASN A 132 1.47 -12.78 -16.47
N GLY A 133 0.36 -12.91 -17.20
CA GLY A 133 -0.35 -14.18 -17.36
C GLY A 133 -1.10 -14.64 -16.09
N ARG A 134 -1.45 -13.73 -15.19
CA ARG A 134 -2.24 -13.99 -13.98
C ARG A 134 -3.27 -12.88 -13.78
N TRP A 135 -4.41 -13.22 -13.17
CA TRP A 135 -5.32 -12.21 -12.63
C TRP A 135 -4.82 -11.77 -11.26
N VAL A 136 -4.82 -10.46 -11.02
CA VAL A 136 -4.45 -9.85 -9.74
C VAL A 136 -5.44 -8.74 -9.40
N ILE A 137 -5.55 -8.40 -8.12
CA ILE A 137 -6.41 -7.32 -7.63
C ILE A 137 -5.77 -5.96 -7.95
N ASP A 138 -6.45 -5.14 -8.72
CA ASP A 138 -6.03 -3.78 -9.08
C ASP A 138 -6.70 -2.67 -8.25
N ASP A 139 -7.81 -3.01 -7.59
CA ASP A 139 -8.48 -2.18 -6.57
C ASP A 139 -9.50 -3.02 -5.80
N ILE A 140 -9.88 -2.57 -4.61
CA ILE A 140 -11.02 -3.10 -3.86
C ILE A 140 -11.94 -1.93 -3.56
N VAL A 141 -13.22 -2.08 -3.92
CA VAL A 141 -14.26 -1.09 -3.63
C VAL A 141 -15.26 -1.69 -2.65
N SER A 142 -15.33 -1.10 -1.45
CA SER A 142 -16.31 -1.45 -0.41
C SER A 142 -17.24 -0.26 -0.11
N ASN A 143 -18.00 -0.35 0.97
CA ASN A 143 -18.74 0.79 1.55
C ASN A 143 -17.81 1.92 2.03
N HIS A 144 -16.53 1.64 2.25
CA HIS A 144 -15.51 2.64 2.62
C HIS A 144 -14.89 3.34 1.39
N GLY A 145 -15.25 2.92 0.17
CA GLY A 145 -14.71 3.46 -1.08
C GLY A 145 -13.61 2.58 -1.67
N SER A 146 -12.79 3.18 -2.53
CA SER A 146 -11.66 2.54 -3.20
C SER A 146 -10.43 2.53 -2.31
N VAL A 147 -9.84 1.35 -2.12
CA VAL A 147 -8.58 1.15 -1.41
C VAL A 147 -7.46 1.94 -2.06
N LEU A 148 -7.31 1.82 -3.38
CA LEU A 148 -6.23 2.51 -4.07
C LEU A 148 -6.40 4.04 -4.04
N GLN A 149 -7.64 4.53 -4.16
CA GLN A 149 -7.90 5.96 -4.02
C GLN A 149 -7.53 6.46 -2.63
N ALA A 150 -7.85 5.69 -1.58
CA ALA A 150 -7.53 6.06 -0.20
C ALA A 150 -6.01 6.10 0.05
N VAL A 151 -5.27 5.08 -0.39
CA VAL A 151 -3.79 5.04 -0.29
C VAL A 151 -3.16 6.24 -1.02
N ASN A 152 -3.59 6.51 -2.26
CA ASN A 152 -3.04 7.62 -3.04
C ASN A 152 -3.37 8.97 -2.41
N SER A 153 -4.59 9.14 -1.88
CA SER A 153 -4.97 10.39 -1.22
C SER A 153 -4.14 10.65 0.04
N GLU A 154 -3.79 9.62 0.81
CA GLU A 154 -2.89 9.76 1.96
C GLU A 154 -1.46 10.09 1.54
N ASN A 155 -0.96 9.42 0.49
CA ASN A 155 0.36 9.70 -0.08
C ASN A 155 0.46 11.16 -0.57
N GLU A 156 -0.53 11.62 -1.33
CA GLU A 156 -0.60 12.99 -1.84
C GLU A 156 -0.63 14.01 -0.69
N LYS A 157 -1.43 13.74 0.35
CA LYS A 157 -1.48 14.59 1.55
C LYS A 157 -0.11 14.69 2.22
N THR A 158 0.56 13.56 2.40
CA THR A 158 1.88 13.51 3.05
C THR A 158 2.97 14.17 2.20
N LEU A 159 2.94 13.96 0.88
CA LEU A 159 3.87 14.63 -0.04
C LEU A 159 3.65 16.14 -0.09
N ALA A 160 2.40 16.60 -0.13
CA ALA A 160 2.06 18.02 -0.08
C ALA A 160 2.56 18.65 1.23
N ALA A 161 2.42 17.93 2.34
CA ALA A 161 2.96 18.34 3.63
C ALA A 161 4.48 18.47 3.61
N ILE A 162 5.21 17.45 3.12
CA ILE A 162 6.67 17.51 2.99
C ILE A 162 7.11 18.66 2.07
N ALA A 163 6.40 18.88 0.96
CA ALA A 163 6.70 19.94 0.01
C ALA A 163 6.50 21.34 0.61
N SER A 164 5.47 21.53 1.45
CA SER A 164 5.24 22.84 2.08
C SER A 164 6.39 23.23 3.03
N LEU A 165 7.08 22.25 3.62
CA LEU A 165 8.24 22.47 4.49
C LEU A 165 9.52 22.83 3.75
N GLN A 166 9.57 22.64 2.43
CA GLN A 166 10.73 23.04 1.63
C GLN A 166 10.73 24.56 1.44
N LYS A 167 11.21 25.28 2.46
CA LYS A 167 11.35 26.73 2.44
C LYS A 167 12.80 27.12 2.24
N GLU A 168 13.04 28.12 1.39
CA GLU A 168 14.38 28.66 1.15
C GLU A 168 14.95 29.37 2.38
N GLN A 169 14.09 30.05 3.15
CA GLN A 169 14.48 30.79 4.35
C GLN A 169 14.16 29.98 5.62
N PRO A 170 15.11 29.84 6.56
CA PRO A 170 14.89 29.12 7.81
C PRO A 170 13.69 29.62 8.63
N GLU A 171 13.43 30.93 8.62
CA GLU A 171 12.31 31.53 9.38
C GLU A 171 10.96 31.13 8.80
N ALA A 172 10.85 31.01 7.48
CA ALA A 172 9.64 30.55 6.82
C ALA A 172 9.39 29.05 7.09
N PHE A 173 10.46 28.25 7.20
CA PHE A 173 10.37 26.85 7.63
C PHE A 173 9.82 26.75 9.07
N VAL A 174 10.37 27.55 9.99
CA VAL A 174 9.91 27.57 11.39
C VAL A 174 8.46 28.05 11.49
N ALA A 175 8.07 29.09 10.74
CA ALA A 175 6.70 29.59 10.74
C ALA A 175 5.70 28.51 10.27
N GLU A 176 6.00 27.84 9.15
CA GLU A 176 5.19 26.71 8.64
C GLU A 176 5.07 25.58 9.68
N LEU A 177 6.16 25.27 10.39
CA LEU A 177 6.16 24.25 11.45
C LEU A 177 5.17 24.61 12.58
N PHE A 178 5.14 25.87 13.01
CA PHE A 178 4.25 26.31 14.09
C PHE A 178 2.78 26.41 13.66
N GLU A 179 2.50 26.74 12.40
CA GLU A 179 1.13 26.72 11.87
C GLU A 179 0.52 25.31 11.93
N HIS A 180 1.34 24.27 11.76
CA HIS A 180 0.90 22.88 11.72
C HIS A 180 1.14 22.08 13.01
N ILE A 181 1.61 22.70 14.10
CA ILE A 181 1.95 21.99 15.34
C ILE A 181 0.75 21.28 16.00
N ALA A 182 -0.47 21.79 15.78
CA ALA A 182 -1.71 21.20 16.29
C ALA A 182 -2.35 20.20 15.30
N ASP A 183 -1.79 20.06 14.09
CA ASP A 183 -2.30 19.15 13.07
C ASP A 183 -1.68 17.76 13.26
N TYR A 184 -2.46 16.85 13.85
CA TYR A 184 -2.08 15.45 14.08
C TYR A 184 -1.81 14.65 12.80
N SER A 185 -2.01 15.23 11.61
CA SER A 185 -1.76 14.54 10.34
C SER A 185 -0.33 14.65 9.83
N TRP A 186 0.58 15.27 10.60
CA TRP A 186 1.94 15.51 10.14
C TRP A 186 2.98 14.61 10.83
N PRO A 187 3.93 14.04 10.07
CA PRO A 187 4.97 13.16 10.61
C PRO A 187 5.91 13.84 11.63
N TRP A 188 5.90 15.16 11.71
CA TRP A 188 6.80 15.94 12.58
C TRP A 188 6.21 16.28 13.95
N THR A 189 4.91 16.03 14.20
CA THR A 189 4.33 16.10 15.56
C THR A 189 5.11 15.23 16.53
N TRP A 190 5.58 14.06 16.07
CA TRP A 190 6.50 13.23 16.83
C TRP A 190 7.82 13.95 17.12
N VAL A 191 8.49 14.55 16.13
CA VAL A 191 9.81 15.19 16.30
C VAL A 191 9.81 16.38 17.27
N VAL A 192 8.68 17.07 17.42
CA VAL A 192 8.53 18.12 18.45
C VAL A 192 7.85 17.64 19.74
N SER A 193 7.38 16.39 19.78
CA SER A 193 6.75 15.81 20.96
C SER A 193 7.72 15.60 22.12
N ASP A 194 7.18 15.60 23.33
CA ASP A 194 7.91 15.23 24.53
C ASP A 194 8.49 13.81 24.42
N SER A 195 7.78 12.89 23.78
CA SER A 195 8.21 11.51 23.59
C SER A 195 9.48 11.40 22.73
N TYR A 196 9.57 12.14 21.63
CA TYR A 196 10.80 12.18 20.82
C TYR A 196 11.95 12.81 21.58
N ARG A 197 11.72 13.93 22.27
CA ARG A 197 12.77 14.55 23.11
C ARG A 197 13.27 13.58 24.17
N GLN A 198 12.38 12.84 24.83
CA GLN A 198 12.75 11.82 25.80
C GLN A 198 13.55 10.69 25.15
N ALA A 199 13.15 10.20 23.98
CA ALA A 199 13.86 9.15 23.25
C ALA A 199 15.25 9.60 22.78
N VAL A 200 15.39 10.81 22.22
CA VAL A 200 16.68 11.40 21.84
C VAL A 200 17.56 11.64 23.06
N ASN A 201 17.00 12.17 24.15
CA ASN A 201 17.74 12.36 25.40
C ASN A 201 18.21 11.02 25.99
N ALA A 202 17.38 9.98 25.91
CA ALA A 202 17.75 8.64 26.35
C ALA A 202 18.88 8.07 25.48
N PHE A 203 18.74 8.12 24.15
CA PHE A 203 19.78 7.70 23.21
C PHE A 203 21.09 8.48 23.42
N TYR A 204 21.02 9.81 23.57
CA TYR A 204 22.20 10.63 23.80
C TYR A 204 22.90 10.25 25.11
N LYS A 205 22.12 10.06 26.18
CA LYS A 205 22.61 9.61 27.49
C LYS A 205 23.26 8.23 27.42
N THR A 206 22.75 7.30 26.61
CA THR A 206 23.34 5.97 26.48
C THR A 206 24.54 5.91 25.54
N THR A 207 24.55 6.74 24.49
CA THR A 207 25.53 6.66 23.40
C THR A 207 26.74 7.56 23.64
N PHE A 208 26.55 8.73 24.27
CA PHE A 208 27.60 9.75 24.37
C PHE A 208 28.08 10.04 25.80
N LYS A 209 27.45 9.50 26.85
CA LYS A 209 28.01 9.56 28.22
C LYS A 209 29.14 8.54 28.42
N THR A 210 30.29 8.79 27.80
CA THR A 210 31.57 8.20 28.24
C THR A 210 32.70 9.22 28.37
N ALA A 211 32.39 10.52 28.49
CA ALA A 211 33.36 11.49 28.96
C ALA A 211 32.66 12.62 29.70
N ASN A 212 33.19 12.94 30.89
CA ASN A 212 32.73 13.98 31.80
C ASN A 212 32.42 15.30 31.06
N ASN A 213 31.14 15.66 30.97
CA ASN A 213 30.75 17.06 30.83
C ASN A 213 29.44 17.28 31.63
N PRO A 214 29.46 18.09 32.70
CA PRO A 214 28.25 18.63 33.28
C PRO A 214 27.76 19.78 32.38
N ASP A 215 26.46 19.96 32.27
CA ASP A 215 25.75 20.97 31.44
C ASP A 215 25.63 20.56 29.96
N GLU A 216 24.46 20.46 29.33
CA GLU A 216 23.13 21.01 29.60
C GLU A 216 22.06 19.93 29.29
N ASP A 217 21.14 19.62 30.23
CA ASP A 217 19.84 19.11 29.80
C ASP A 217 19.22 20.25 28.96
N MET A 218 18.83 20.00 27.70
CA MET A 218 18.13 21.01 26.87
C MET A 218 17.02 21.64 27.71
N GLN A 219 17.18 22.93 28.02
CA GLN A 219 16.28 23.60 28.94
C GLN A 219 14.85 23.58 28.42
N ILE A 220 13.94 23.26 29.33
CA ILE A 220 12.49 23.30 29.14
C ILE A 220 12.07 24.77 29.19
N GLU A 221 11.97 25.43 28.04
CA GLU A 221 11.21 26.68 27.97
C GLU A 221 9.72 26.36 27.82
N ARG A 222 8.92 26.96 28.73
CA ARG A 222 7.47 26.79 28.89
C ARG A 222 6.66 27.48 27.82
#